data_AF-A0A660UC02-F1
#
_entry.id   AF-A0A660UC02-F1
#
_cell.length_a   1.000
_cell.length_b   1.000
_cell.length_c   1.000
_cell.angle_alpha   90.00
_cell.angle_beta   90.00
_cell.angle_gamma   90.00
#
_symmetry.space_group_name_H-M   'P 1'
#
loop_
_entity.id
_entity.type
_entity.pdbx_description
1 polymer ?
#
loop_
_entity_poly.entity_id
_entity_poly.type
_entity_poly.pdbx_seq_one_letter_code
_entity_poly.pdbx_strand_id
1 'polypeptide(L)'
;MALRRDEAVVIRAMNYGEADKIVSFYTPRFGKVKGIAKGARKPKNRFSSSLEPFNLGQIVFFEKENAELCLIRSFDVVERFDELRTDLEKLSLASAS
;
A
#
# COMPACT_ATOMS: atom_id res chain seq x y z
N MET A 1 0.25 14.83 15.66
CA MET A 1 0.67 13.96 14.52
C MET A 1 1.96 13.27 14.89
N ALA A 2 1.94 11.96 15.10
CA ALA A 2 3.14 11.19 15.44
C ALA A 2 3.68 10.48 14.19
N LEU A 3 4.99 10.53 13.97
CA LEU A 3 5.64 9.72 12.94
C LEU A 3 5.75 8.28 13.45
N ARG A 4 5.14 7.34 12.74
CA ARG A 4 5.17 5.91 13.05
C ARG A 4 5.89 5.15 11.94
N ARG A 5 6.51 4.04 12.32
CA ARG A 5 7.11 3.08 11.41
C ARG A 5 6.76 1.68 11.86
N ASP A 6 6.43 0.82 10.90
CA ASP A 6 6.23 -0.60 11.15
C ASP A 6 6.51 -1.42 9.89
N GLU A 7 6.57 -2.73 10.08
CA GLU A 7 6.43 -3.68 8.97
C GLU A 7 4.96 -3.71 8.49
N ALA A 8 4.76 -3.88 7.19
CA ALA A 8 3.45 -3.81 6.60
C ALA A 8 3.31 -4.60 5.30
N VAL A 9 2.18 -5.28 5.13
CA VAL A 9 1.71 -5.83 3.85
C VAL A 9 0.66 -4.91 3.26
N VAL A 10 0.77 -4.62 1.96
CA VAL A 10 -0.29 -3.93 1.21
C VAL A 10 -1.45 -4.90 0.98
N ILE A 11 -2.62 -4.61 1.55
CA ILE A 11 -3.83 -5.43 1.33
C ILE A 11 -4.66 -4.89 0.17
N ARG A 12 -4.69 -3.56 0.02
CA ARG A 12 -5.50 -2.89 -1.01
C ARG A 12 -4.87 -1.55 -1.37
N ALA A 13 -4.84 -1.24 -2.66
CA ALA A 13 -4.53 0.09 -3.16
C ALA A 13 -5.60 0.52 -4.16
N MET A 14 -6.07 1.77 -4.06
CA MET A 14 -7.04 2.33 -5.00
C MET A 14 -6.67 3.77 -5.35
N ASN A 15 -6.96 4.16 -6.59
CA ASN A 15 -6.74 5.53 -7.04
C ASN A 15 -7.65 6.49 -6.28
N TYR A 16 -7.11 7.65 -5.90
CA TYR A 16 -7.85 8.71 -5.24
C TYR A 16 -7.51 10.04 -5.89
N GLY A 17 -8.51 10.64 -6.54
CA GLY A 17 -8.29 11.81 -7.39
C GLY A 17 -7.27 11.53 -8.52
N GLU A 18 -6.65 12.60 -9.00
CA GLU A 18 -5.75 12.52 -10.15
C GLU A 18 -4.35 12.00 -9.79
N ALA A 19 -3.82 12.42 -8.64
CA ALA A 19 -2.40 12.21 -8.31
C ALA A 19 -2.15 11.19 -7.18
N ASP A 20 -3.17 10.81 -6.42
CA ASP A 20 -2.99 10.12 -5.14
C ASP A 20 -3.54 8.69 -5.17
N LYS A 21 -3.18 7.90 -4.15
CA LYS A 21 -3.79 6.60 -3.85
C LYS A 21 -4.23 6.55 -2.39
N ILE A 22 -5.32 5.84 -2.13
CA ILE A 22 -5.64 5.36 -0.78
C ILE A 22 -5.17 3.91 -0.69
N VAL A 23 -4.39 3.60 0.34
CA VAL A 23 -3.78 2.29 0.54
C VAL A 23 -4.13 1.77 1.93
N SER A 24 -4.47 0.49 2.01
CA SER A 24 -4.70 -0.24 3.25
C SER A 24 -3.55 -1.21 3.48
N PHE A 25 -2.96 -1.14 4.66
CA PHE A 25 -1.88 -2.00 5.11
C PHE A 25 -2.33 -2.85 6.28
N TYR A 26 -1.79 -4.06 6.39
CA TYR A 26 -1.80 -4.82 7.63
C TYR A 26 -0.45 -4.67 8.30
N THR A 27 -0.44 -4.30 9.57
CA THR A 27 0.76 -4.09 10.38
C THR A 27 0.66 -4.88 11.68
N PRO A 28 1.76 -5.43 12.21
CA PRO A 28 1.72 -6.19 13.45
C PRO A 28 1.44 -5.31 14.68
N ARG A 29 1.91 -4.05 14.72
CA ARG A 29 1.78 -3.19 15.90
C ARG A 29 0.54 -2.31 15.89
N PHE A 30 0.06 -1.92 14.72
CA PHE A 30 -1.08 -0.99 14.57
C PHE A 30 -2.30 -1.64 13.91
N GLY A 31 -2.24 -2.94 13.63
CA GLY A 31 -3.30 -3.65 12.93
C GLY A 31 -3.51 -3.08 11.52
N LYS A 32 -4.78 -2.89 11.14
CA LYS A 32 -5.13 -2.35 9.83
C LYS A 32 -4.93 -0.83 9.79
N VAL A 33 -3.98 -0.38 8.99
CA VAL A 33 -3.69 1.06 8.78
C VAL A 33 -4.19 1.47 7.40
N LYS A 34 -5.04 2.50 7.33
CA LYS A 34 -5.53 3.08 6.08
C LYS A 34 -4.91 4.47 5.90
N GLY A 35 -4.32 4.74 4.74
CA GLY A 35 -3.60 5.99 4.52
C GLY A 35 -3.66 6.52 3.10
N ILE A 36 -3.42 7.81 2.97
CA ILE A 36 -3.28 8.50 1.69
C ILE A 36 -1.81 8.61 1.29
N ALA A 37 -1.49 8.11 0.10
CA ALA A 37 -0.19 8.23 -0.54
C ALA A 37 -0.23 9.36 -1.56
N LYS A 38 0.14 10.57 -1.11
CA LYS A 38 0.11 11.77 -1.96
C LYS A 38 1.13 11.69 -3.08
N GLY A 39 0.69 11.95 -4.31
CA GLY A 39 1.51 11.93 -5.52
C GLY A 39 1.86 10.53 -6.01
N ALA A 40 1.28 9.47 -5.46
CA ALA A 40 1.59 8.08 -5.82
C ALA A 40 1.27 7.70 -7.27
N ARG A 41 0.54 8.55 -8.01
CA ARG A 41 0.26 8.38 -9.44
C ARG A 41 1.10 9.28 -10.35
N LYS A 42 1.86 10.23 -9.79
CA LYS A 42 2.71 11.12 -10.60
C LYS A 42 3.87 10.33 -11.22
N PRO A 43 4.32 10.69 -12.44
CA PRO A 43 5.58 10.19 -12.96
C PRO A 43 6.73 10.49 -11.98
N LYS A 44 7.69 9.56 -11.85
CA LYS A 44 8.85 9.70 -10.93
C LYS A 44 8.46 9.99 -9.46
N ASN A 45 7.45 9.29 -8.95
CA ASN A 45 7.07 9.40 -7.54
C ASN A 45 7.87 8.44 -6.63
N ARG A 46 7.92 8.75 -5.34
CA ARG A 46 8.64 7.95 -4.32
C ARG A 46 8.01 6.59 -4.00
N PHE A 47 6.75 6.39 -4.37
CA PHE A 47 6.01 5.17 -4.13
C PHE A 47 6.11 4.18 -5.30
N SER A 48 6.47 4.61 -6.50
CA SER A 48 6.64 3.78 -7.70
C SER A 48 5.60 2.62 -7.77
N SER A 49 6.02 1.41 -8.10
CA SER A 49 5.23 0.17 -7.98
C SER A 49 5.27 -0.46 -6.58
N SER A 50 5.65 0.30 -5.54
CA SER A 50 5.79 -0.23 -4.17
C SER A 50 4.43 -0.50 -3.51
N LEU A 51 3.42 0.31 -3.83
CA LEU A 51 2.06 0.23 -3.28
C LEU A 51 1.16 -0.77 -4.02
N GLU A 52 1.72 -1.88 -4.48
CA GLU A 52 0.96 -2.97 -5.09
C GLU A 52 0.52 -3.98 -4.02
N PRO A 53 -0.69 -4.58 -4.15
CA PRO A 53 -1.14 -5.61 -3.23
C PRO A 53 -0.11 -6.74 -3.06
N PHE A 54 -0.06 -7.27 -1.85
CA PHE A 54 0.84 -8.33 -1.40
C PHE A 54 2.31 -7.95 -1.28
N ASN A 55 2.72 -6.72 -1.61
CA ASN A 55 4.07 -6.28 -1.26
C ASN A 55 4.22 -6.18 0.27
N LEU A 56 5.30 -6.76 0.79
CA LEU A 56 5.74 -6.66 2.19
C LEU A 56 6.89 -5.67 2.28
N GLY A 57 6.83 -4.79 3.27
CA GLY A 57 7.88 -3.79 3.44
C GLY A 57 7.76 -2.97 4.71
N GLN A 58 8.53 -1.90 4.76
CA GLN A 58 8.56 -0.96 5.86
C GLN A 58 7.72 0.27 5.51
N ILE A 59 6.65 0.49 6.26
CA ILE A 59 5.82 1.70 6.12
C ILE A 59 6.27 2.77 7.08
N VAL A 60 6.31 4.02 6.61
CA VAL A 60 6.41 5.21 7.45
C VAL A 60 5.19 6.08 7.23
N PHE A 61 4.48 6.44 8.29
CA PHE A 61 3.24 7.22 8.20
C PHE A 61 3.09 8.21 9.36
N PHE A 62 2.32 9.27 9.12
CA PHE A 62 1.89 10.19 10.16
C PHE A 62 0.52 9.79 10.68
N GLU A 63 0.50 9.32 11.92
CA GLU A 63 -0.72 9.05 12.67
C GLU A 63 -1.39 10.38 13.05
N LYS A 64 -2.70 10.45 12.84
CA LYS A 64 -3.53 11.59 13.18
C LYS A 64 -4.66 11.10 14.07
N GLU A 65 -4.72 11.59 15.30
CA GLU A 65 -5.78 11.24 16.25
C GLU A 65 -7.15 11.56 15.63
N ASN A 66 -8.09 10.64 15.79
CA ASN A 66 -9.48 10.73 15.28
C ASN A 66 -9.61 10.85 13.75
N ALA A 67 -8.61 10.41 12.97
CA ALA A 67 -8.70 10.37 11.51
C ALA A 67 -8.82 8.94 10.99
N GLU A 68 -9.73 8.70 10.05
CA GLU A 68 -9.83 7.42 9.34
C GLU A 68 -8.66 7.15 8.39
N LEU A 69 -7.93 8.21 8.00
CA LEU A 69 -6.81 8.14 7.06
C LEU A 69 -5.57 8.80 7.65
N CYS A 70 -4.47 8.06 7.69
CA CYS A 70 -3.14 8.58 7.98
C CYS A 70 -2.47 9.14 6.70
N LEU A 71 -1.40 9.91 6.85
CA LEU A 71 -0.58 10.33 5.71
C LEU A 71 0.59 9.37 5.53
N ILE A 72 0.68 8.71 4.38
CA ILE A 72 1.79 7.80 4.08
C ILE A 72 3.01 8.64 3.66
N ARG A 73 4.11 8.49 4.38
CA ARG A 73 5.38 9.16 4.09
C ARG A 73 6.22 8.33 3.14
N SER A 74 6.44 7.05 3.40
CA SER A 74 7.16 6.14 2.49
C SER A 74 6.68 4.69 2.68
N PHE A 75 6.95 3.86 1.69
CA PHE A 75 6.82 2.41 1.79
C PHE A 75 7.96 1.77 1.00
N ASP A 76 8.90 1.19 1.74
CA ASP A 76 10.12 0.59 1.22
C ASP A 76 9.92 -0.93 1.19
N VAL A 77 9.78 -1.49 -0.01
CA VAL A 77 9.50 -2.91 -0.21
C VAL A 77 10.72 -3.74 0.16
N VAL A 78 10.51 -4.73 1.02
CA VAL A 78 11.50 -5.73 1.40
C VAL A 78 11.29 -7.00 0.57
N GLU A 79 10.04 -7.43 0.41
CA GLU A 79 9.69 -8.60 -0.39
C GLU A 79 8.47 -8.33 -1.29
N ARG A 80 8.55 -8.86 -2.51
CA ARG A 80 7.44 -8.87 -3.49
C ARG A 80 6.95 -10.29 -3.61
N PHE A 81 5.67 -10.51 -3.33
CA PHE A 81 5.05 -11.83 -3.51
C PHE A 81 4.47 -11.93 -4.92
N ASP A 82 5.35 -11.89 -5.92
CA ASP A 82 4.97 -11.91 -7.34
C ASP A 82 4.25 -13.22 -7.75
N GLU A 83 4.55 -14.32 -7.04
CA GLU A 83 3.91 -15.62 -7.25
C GLU A 83 2.41 -15.60 -6.91
N LEU A 84 2.01 -14.95 -5.82
CA LEU A 84 0.59 -14.82 -5.43
C LEU A 84 -0.22 -14.03 -6.46
N ARG A 85 0.41 -13.05 -7.11
CA ARG A 85 -0.22 -12.27 -8.18
C ARG A 85 -0.34 -13.07 -9.47
N THR A 86 0.72 -13.79 -9.83
CA THR A 86 0.78 -14.63 -11.02
C THR A 86 -0.28 -15.74 -10.97
N ASP A 87 -0.48 -16.37 -9.81
CA ASP A 87 -1.48 -17.42 -9.64
C ASP A 87 -2.92 -16.89 -9.75
N LEU A 88 -3.17 -15.69 -9.19
CA LEU A 88 -4.47 -15.04 -9.28
C LEU A 88 -4.81 -14.64 -10.73
N GLU A 89 -3.84 -14.15 -11.49
CA GLU A 89 -4.00 -13.85 -12.92
C GLU A 89 -4.27 -15.13 -13.74
N LYS A 90 -3.55 -16.22 -13.46
CA LYS A 90 -3.80 -17.52 -14.09
C LYS A 90 -5.20 -18.05 -13.80
N LEU A 91 -5.66 -17.96 -12.55
CA LEU A 91 -7.02 -18.35 -12.17
C LEU A 91 -8.08 -17.48 -12.88
N SER A 92 -7.86 -16.17 -12.96
CA SER A 92 -8.76 -15.26 -13.65
C SER A 92 -8.86 -15.59 -15.14
N LEU A 93 -7.74 -15.89 -15.81
CA LEU A 93 -7.72 -16.26 -17.22
C LEU A 93 -8.40 -17.62 -17.47
N ALA A 94 -8.17 -18.60 -16.59
CA ALA A 94 -8.79 -19.92 -16.69
C ALA A 94 -10.32 -19.89 -16.51
N SER A 95 -10.83 -18.98 -15.68
CA SER A 95 -12.28 -18.82 -15.47
C SER A 95 -13.01 -18.03 -16.56
N ALA A 96 -12.26 -17.36 -17.45
CA ALA A 96 -12.80 -16.52 -18.54
C ALA A 96 -12.81 -17.24 -19.91
N SER A 97 -12.43 -18.51 -19.96
CA SER A 97 -12.34 -19.34 -21.17
C SER A 97 -13.47 -20.36 -21.25
#